data_AF-A0A0Q7DL37-F1
#
_entry.id   AF-A0A0Q7DL37-F1
#
_cell.length_a   1.000
_cell.length_b   1.000
_cell.length_c   1.000
_cell.angle_alpha   90.00
_cell.angle_beta   90.00
_cell.angle_gamma   90.00
#
_symmetry.space_group_name_H-M   'P 1'
#
loop_
_entity.id
_entity.type
_entity.pdbx_description
1 polymer ?
#
loop_
_entity_poly.entity_id
_entity_poly.type
_entity_poly.pdbx_seq_one_letter_code
_entity_poly.pdbx_strand_id
1 'polypeptide(L)'
;MFRIAAVAVLAALIPAVSQASSPQAWEEFRADVGAKCLAAAKATGMKAPEVLVHPVGTETHGLAVLREGADKRICVYAKQTKTVELTPAT
;
A
#
# COMPACT_ATOMS: atom_id res chain seq x y z
N MET A 1 43.71 3.28 -36.99
CA MET A 1 42.53 3.75 -37.74
C MET A 1 41.34 2.92 -37.26
N PHE A 2 40.28 3.61 -36.83
CA PHE A 2 39.12 3.19 -36.03
C PHE A 2 38.78 1.69 -35.91
N ARG A 3 38.88 1.15 -34.68
CA ARG A 3 38.26 -0.12 -34.29
C ARG A 3 36.77 0.13 -34.06
N ILE A 4 35.94 -0.40 -34.95
CA ILE A 4 34.48 -0.30 -34.88
C ILE A 4 33.97 -1.11 -33.68
N ALA A 5 33.08 -0.48 -32.93
CA ALA A 5 32.43 -0.94 -31.72
C ALA A 5 31.43 -2.07 -31.98
N ALA A 6 31.26 -2.95 -30.98
CA ALA A 6 30.05 -3.75 -30.81
C ALA A 6 29.87 -4.04 -29.32
N VAL A 7 29.31 -3.07 -28.60
CA VAL A 7 28.78 -3.30 -27.25
C VAL A 7 27.47 -4.06 -27.41
N ALA A 8 27.51 -5.38 -27.21
CA ALA A 8 26.31 -6.20 -27.16
C ALA A 8 25.61 -6.00 -25.80
N VAL A 9 24.87 -4.89 -25.65
CA VAL A 9 23.87 -4.75 -24.59
C VAL A 9 22.63 -5.53 -25.01
N LEU A 10 22.63 -6.83 -24.71
CA LEU A 10 21.40 -7.64 -24.73
C LEU A 10 20.65 -7.38 -23.42
N ALA A 11 20.09 -6.17 -23.28
CA ALA A 11 19.11 -5.89 -22.24
C ALA A 11 17.86 -6.69 -22.60
N ALA A 12 17.71 -7.86 -21.98
CA ALA A 12 16.48 -8.63 -22.04
C ALA A 12 15.34 -7.75 -21.51
N LEU A 13 14.55 -7.22 -22.44
CA LEU A 13 13.25 -6.64 -22.20
C LEU A 13 12.36 -7.79 -21.73
N ILE A 14 12.45 -8.15 -20.44
CA ILE A 14 11.46 -9.01 -19.80
C ILE A 14 10.19 -8.15 -19.75
N PRO A 15 9.12 -8.49 -20.49
CA PRO A 15 7.85 -7.80 -20.30
C PRO A 15 7.46 -8.02 -18.84
N ALA A 16 7.38 -6.93 -18.08
CA ALA A 16 6.84 -6.97 -16.73
C ALA A 16 5.39 -7.45 -16.87
N VAL A 17 5.18 -8.75 -16.66
CA VAL A 17 3.85 -9.33 -16.60
C VAL A 17 3.12 -8.57 -15.49
N SER A 18 2.20 -7.71 -15.91
CA SER A 18 1.27 -7.03 -15.01
C SER A 18 0.30 -8.10 -14.54
N GLN A 19 0.74 -8.92 -13.59
CA GLN A 19 -0.12 -9.89 -12.93
C GLN A 19 -1.16 -9.05 -12.18
N ALA A 20 -2.34 -8.89 -12.77
CA ALA A 20 -3.49 -8.39 -12.04
C ALA A 20 -3.63 -9.28 -10.81
N SER A 21 -3.50 -8.72 -9.60
CA SER A 21 -3.57 -9.57 -8.40
C SER A 21 -4.91 -10.29 -8.38
N SER A 22 -4.89 -11.55 -7.93
CA SER A 22 -6.11 -12.34 -7.82
C SER A 22 -7.08 -11.73 -6.80
N PRO A 23 -8.39 -12.04 -6.88
CA PRO A 23 -9.35 -11.59 -5.88
C PRO A 23 -8.94 -11.93 -4.44
N GLN A 24 -8.38 -13.12 -4.23
CA GLN A 24 -7.86 -13.56 -2.94
C GLN A 24 -6.69 -12.70 -2.46
N ALA A 25 -5.72 -12.39 -3.32
CA ALA A 25 -4.60 -11.53 -2.95
C ALA A 25 -5.07 -10.13 -2.53
N TRP A 26 -6.12 -9.61 -3.15
CA TRP A 26 -6.72 -8.33 -2.73
C TRP A 26 -7.45 -8.43 -1.39
N GLU A 27 -8.08 -9.55 -1.09
CA GLU A 27 -8.71 -9.78 0.22
C GLU A 27 -7.68 -9.82 1.35
N GLU A 28 -6.61 -10.61 1.18
CA GLU A 28 -5.49 -10.68 2.13
C GLU A 28 -4.83 -9.32 2.32
N PHE A 29 -4.64 -8.57 1.23
CA PHE A 29 -4.11 -7.22 1.27
C PHE A 29 -4.99 -6.28 2.12
N ARG A 30 -6.30 -6.27 1.89
CA ARG A 30 -7.22 -5.43 2.67
C ARG A 30 -7.26 -5.82 4.14
N ALA A 31 -7.19 -7.12 4.43
CA ALA A 31 -7.11 -7.61 5.81
C ALA A 31 -5.85 -7.10 6.51
N ASP A 32 -4.69 -7.14 5.86
CA ASP A 32 -3.43 -6.64 6.43
C ASP A 32 -3.47 -5.11 6.63
N VAL A 33 -3.97 -4.36 5.65
CA VAL A 33 -4.16 -2.90 5.78
C VAL A 33 -5.06 -2.58 6.96
N GLY A 34 -6.24 -3.22 7.03
CA GLY A 34 -7.21 -3.00 8.10
C GLY A 34 -6.64 -3.30 9.49
N ALA A 35 -5.95 -4.44 9.63
CA ALA A 35 -5.36 -4.85 10.91
C ALA A 35 -4.29 -3.88 11.39
N LYS A 36 -3.38 -3.45 10.50
CA LYS A 36 -2.28 -2.55 10.87
C LYS A 36 -2.76 -1.12 11.10
N CYS A 37 -3.70 -0.63 10.31
CA CYS A 37 -4.32 0.68 10.53
C CYS A 37 -5.07 0.71 11.87
N LEU A 38 -5.81 -0.35 12.21
CA LEU A 38 -6.50 -0.47 13.50
C LEU A 38 -5.51 -0.49 14.67
N ALA A 39 -4.43 -1.25 14.56
CA ALA A 39 -3.40 -1.31 15.59
C ALA A 39 -2.74 0.07 15.81
N ALA A 40 -2.38 0.76 14.72
CA ALA A 40 -1.83 2.12 14.79
C ALA A 40 -2.82 3.10 15.42
N ALA A 41 -4.10 3.04 15.03
CA ALA A 41 -5.15 3.90 15.58
C ALA A 41 -5.30 3.71 17.10
N LYS A 42 -5.34 2.45 17.55
CA LYS A 42 -5.40 2.10 18.98
C LYS A 42 -4.18 2.59 19.76
N ALA A 43 -2.99 2.52 19.18
CA ALA A 43 -1.78 3.05 19.79
C ALA A 43 -1.83 4.58 19.98
N THR A 44 -2.64 5.30 19.21
CA THR A 44 -2.86 6.74 19.35
C THR A 44 -4.04 7.12 20.27
N GLY A 45 -4.70 6.14 20.88
CA GLY A 45 -5.78 6.36 21.84
C GLY A 45 -7.20 6.15 21.30
N MET A 46 -7.38 5.81 20.02
CA MET A 46 -8.71 5.44 19.51
C MET A 46 -9.13 4.09 20.12
N LYS A 47 -10.33 3.99 20.72
CA LYS A 47 -10.72 2.78 21.46
C LYS A 47 -11.25 1.68 20.53
N ALA A 48 -12.22 2.04 19.70
CA ALA A 48 -12.91 1.15 18.77
C ALA A 48 -13.30 1.90 17.49
N PRO A 49 -12.32 2.38 16.70
CA PRO A 49 -12.61 3.10 15.46
C PRO A 49 -13.24 2.17 14.42
N GLU A 50 -14.19 2.70 13.66
CA GLU A 50 -14.60 2.12 12.38
C GLU A 50 -13.40 2.17 11.42
N VAL A 51 -13.14 1.08 10.68
CA VAL A 51 -12.03 0.97 9.73
C VAL A 51 -12.57 0.72 8.33
N LEU A 52 -12.40 1.67 7.43
CA LEU A 52 -12.88 1.60 6.05
C LEU A 52 -11.69 1.49 5.10
N VAL A 53 -11.42 0.27 4.67
CA VAL A 53 -10.26 -0.04 3.83
C VAL A 53 -10.60 0.19 2.35
N HIS A 54 -9.74 0.94 1.66
CA HIS A 54 -9.87 1.12 0.22
C HIS A 54 -9.62 -0.21 -0.52
N PRO A 55 -10.37 -0.56 -1.58
CA PRO A 55 -10.32 -1.88 -2.21
C PRO A 55 -8.92 -2.38 -2.62
N VAL A 56 -8.10 -1.48 -3.19
CA VAL A 56 -6.77 -1.79 -3.75
C VAL A 56 -5.66 -0.79 -3.33
N GLY A 57 -6.04 0.45 -3.06
CA GLY A 57 -5.16 1.54 -2.63
C GLY A 57 -4.63 2.31 -3.84
N THR A 58 -3.39 2.78 -3.74
CA THR A 58 -2.59 3.32 -4.86
C THR A 58 -1.55 2.29 -5.31
N GLU A 59 -0.73 2.62 -6.29
CA GLU A 59 0.37 1.75 -6.74
C GLU A 59 1.28 1.29 -5.58
N THR A 60 1.63 2.21 -4.69
CA THR A 60 2.62 1.97 -3.61
C THR A 60 2.01 1.87 -2.22
N HIS A 61 0.74 2.25 -2.04
CA HIS A 61 0.14 2.34 -0.71
C HIS A 61 -1.23 1.66 -0.63
N GLY A 62 -1.52 1.04 0.52
CA GLY A 62 -2.87 0.78 0.99
C GLY A 62 -3.42 1.98 1.75
N LEU A 63 -4.72 2.18 1.64
CA LEU A 63 -5.39 3.32 2.27
C LEU A 63 -6.54 2.81 3.12
N ALA A 64 -6.74 3.42 4.28
CA ALA A 64 -7.96 3.25 5.06
C ALA A 64 -8.38 4.57 5.70
N VAL A 65 -9.68 4.74 5.91
CA VAL A 65 -10.24 5.82 6.73
C VAL A 65 -10.67 5.25 8.06
N LEU A 66 -10.22 5.88 9.14
CA LEU A 66 -10.56 5.55 10.52
C LEU A 66 -11.52 6.60 11.07
N ARG A 67 -12.57 6.18 11.78
CA ARG A 67 -13.53 7.11 12.40
C ARG A 67 -13.86 6.69 13.82
N GLU A 68 -13.79 7.63 14.75
CA GLU A 68 -14.31 7.48 16.11
C GLU A 68 -14.94 8.80 16.56
N GLY A 69 -16.27 8.88 16.53
CA GLY A 69 -16.99 10.12 16.78
C GLY A 69 -16.58 11.21 15.78
N ALA A 70 -16.02 12.32 16.29
CA ALA A 70 -15.55 13.43 15.48
C ALA A 70 -14.10 13.23 14.95
N ASP A 71 -13.31 12.35 15.58
CA ASP A 71 -11.95 12.05 15.14
C ASP A 71 -12.01 11.20 13.87
N LYS A 72 -11.47 11.74 12.78
CA LYS A 72 -11.35 11.07 11.48
C LYS A 72 -9.89 11.09 11.09
N ARG A 73 -9.36 9.94 10.68
CA ARG A 73 -7.95 9.83 10.26
C ARG A 73 -7.83 9.06 8.97
N ILE A 74 -6.85 9.44 8.17
CA ILE A 74 -6.39 8.68 7.02
C ILE A 74 -5.21 7.83 7.47
N CYS A 75 -5.30 6.54 7.19
CA CYS A 75 -4.21 5.60 7.35
C CYS A 75 -3.56 5.35 5.99
N VAL A 76 -2.24 5.51 5.95
CA VAL A 76 -1.39 5.25 4.78
C VAL A 76 -0.50 4.06 5.12
N TYR A 77 -0.69 2.95 4.42
CA TYR A 77 0.07 1.71 4.56
C TYR A 77 1.04 1.58 3.39
N ALA A 78 2.35 1.57 3.62
CA ALA A 78 3.33 1.36 2.56
C ALA A 78 3.40 -0.13 2.17
N LYS A 79 3.15 -0.46 0.90
CA LYS A 79 3.07 -1.87 0.44
C LYS A 79 4.39 -2.63 0.57
N GLN A 80 5.52 -1.94 0.39
CA GLN A 80 6.86 -2.54 0.40
C GLN A 80 7.35 -2.81 1.83
N THR A 81 7.21 -1.83 2.72
CA THR A 81 7.74 -1.90 4.10
C THR A 81 6.70 -2.34 5.12
N LYS A 82 5.41 -2.33 4.74
CA LYS A 82 4.26 -2.61 5.62
C LYS A 82 4.18 -1.67 6.83
N THR A 83 4.76 -0.48 6.71
CA THR A 83 4.70 0.60 7.71
C THR A 83 3.39 1.37 7.58
N VAL A 84 2.91 1.91 8.69
CA VAL A 84 1.66 2.69 8.74
C VAL A 84 1.94 4.08 9.25
N GLU A 85 1.36 5.06 8.57
CA GLU A 85 1.29 6.45 8.99
C GLU A 85 -0.17 6.86 9.14
N LEU A 86 -0.45 7.70 10.14
CA LEU A 86 -1.78 8.25 10.41
C LEU A 86 -1.73 9.77 10.31
N THR A 87 -2.76 10.36 9.70
CA THR A 87 -2.94 11.81 9.66
C THR A 87 -4.42 12.18 9.88
N PRO A 88 -4.74 13.32 10.50
CA PRO A 88 -6.11 13.79 10.59
C PRO A 88 -6.76 13.98 9.21
N ALA A 89 -8.05 13.65 9.11
CA ALA A 89 -8.90 13.89 7.95
C ALA A 89 -9.78 15.14 8.19
N THR A 90 -9.12 16.26 8.48
CA THR A 90 -9.71 17.58 8.70
C THR A 90 -10.13 18.26 7.41
#